data_AF-A0A7X1U002-F1
#
_entry.id   AF-A0A7X1U002-F1
#
_cell.length_a   1.000
_cell.length_b   1.000
_cell.length_c   1.000
_cell.angle_alpha   90.00
_cell.angle_beta   90.00
_cell.angle_gamma   90.00
#
_symmetry.space_group_name_H-M   'P 1'
#
loop_
_entity.id
_entity.type
_entity.pdbx_description
1 polymer ?
#
loop_
_entity_poly.entity_id
_entity_poly.type
_entity_poly.pdbx_seq_one_letter_code
_entity_poly.pdbx_strand_id
1 'polypeptide(L)'
;MRLYDELPYPLLTHSSTHPDRLAVVGRLMGMKPAAPDRCHLLDLGCGAGANIIAMAELLPESSFAGIDYSESQIETGKAIVARGWG
;
A
#
# COMPACT_ATOMS: atom_id res chain seq x y z
N MET A 1 2.42 27.48 2.57
CA MET A 1 2.21 26.66 3.77
C MET A 1 1.52 25.38 3.33
N ARG A 2 2.26 24.28 3.22
CA ARG A 2 1.76 23.01 2.64
C ARG A 2 1.28 22.15 3.81
N LEU A 3 -0.02 22.22 4.10
CA LEU A 3 -0.67 21.45 5.17
C LEU A 3 -0.31 19.94 5.17
N TYR A 4 0.01 19.38 4.00
CA TYR A 4 0.43 17.98 3.82
C TYR A 4 1.74 17.63 4.53
N ASP A 5 2.62 18.60 4.79
CA ASP A 5 3.93 18.36 5.41
C ASP A 5 3.91 18.63 6.92
N GLU A 6 2.87 19.30 7.44
CA GLU A 6 2.80 19.78 8.82
C GLU A 6 2.03 18.84 9.75
N LEU A 7 1.16 17.98 9.22
CA LEU A 7 0.35 17.04 10.00
C LEU A 7 0.72 15.59 9.68
N PRO A 8 1.17 14.79 10.66
CA PRO A 8 1.42 13.38 10.44
C PRO A 8 0.11 12.65 10.13
N TYR A 9 0.06 11.97 8.98
CA TYR A 9 -1.05 11.06 8.67
C TYR A 9 -1.05 9.85 9.59
N PRO A 10 -2.24 9.39 10.02
CA PRO A 10 -2.35 8.14 10.73
C PRO A 10 -1.90 6.98 9.84
N LEU A 11 -1.16 6.03 10.42
CA LEU A 11 -0.82 4.78 9.75
C LEU A 11 -2.06 3.88 9.74
N LEU A 12 -2.75 3.84 8.60
CA LEU A 12 -3.98 3.08 8.44
C LEU A 12 -3.80 1.95 7.43
N THR A 13 -4.49 0.85 7.69
CA THR A 13 -4.71 -0.24 6.75
C THR A 13 -6.16 -0.24 6.32
N HIS A 14 -6.41 -0.57 5.05
CA HIS A 14 -7.75 -0.59 4.46
C HIS A 14 -8.00 -1.96 3.85
N SER A 15 -8.73 -2.82 4.57
CA SER A 15 -9.04 -4.19 4.10
C SER A 15 -9.79 -4.22 2.76
N SER A 16 -10.51 -3.15 2.42
CA SER A 16 -11.19 -3.01 1.14
C SER A 16 -10.24 -2.90 -0.06
N THR A 17 -9.00 -2.49 0.15
CA THR A 17 -7.99 -2.32 -0.91
C THR A 17 -7.07 -3.54 -1.05
N HIS A 18 -7.26 -4.58 -0.23
CA HIS A 18 -6.42 -5.77 -0.28
C HIS A 18 -6.57 -6.50 -1.64
N PRO A 19 -5.47 -6.95 -2.28
CA PRO A 19 -5.52 -7.57 -3.61
C PRO A 19 -6.42 -8.82 -3.64
N ASP A 20 -6.50 -9.61 -2.56
CA ASP A 20 -7.46 -10.73 -2.48
C ASP A 20 -8.90 -10.29 -2.69
N ARG A 21 -9.32 -9.23 -2.00
CA ARG A 21 -10.69 -8.73 -2.11
C ARG A 21 -10.95 -8.19 -3.50
N LEU A 22 -9.99 -7.43 -4.06
CA LEU A 22 -10.10 -6.89 -5.41
C LEU A 22 -10.16 -8.01 -6.46
N ALA A 23 -9.39 -9.09 -6.29
CA ALA A 23 -9.41 -10.24 -7.17
C ALA A 23 -10.77 -10.98 -7.12
N VAL A 24 -11.36 -11.12 -5.93
CA VAL A 24 -12.72 -11.68 -5.78
C VAL A 24 -13.74 -10.83 -6.53
N VAL A 25 -13.74 -9.51 -6.31
CA VAL A 25 -14.65 -8.58 -7.00
C VAL A 25 -14.46 -8.67 -8.52
N GLY A 26 -13.21 -8.62 -9.00
CA GLY A 26 -12.90 -8.74 -10.42
C GLY A 26 -13.43 -10.03 -11.05
N ARG A 27 -13.26 -11.18 -10.38
CA ARG A 27 -13.81 -12.46 -10.84
C ARG A 27 -15.33 -12.47 -10.92
N LEU A 28 -16.01 -11.92 -9.90
CA LEU A 28 -17.48 -11.80 -9.92
C LEU A 28 -17.97 -10.92 -11.08
N MET A 29 -17.17 -9.94 -11.49
CA MET A 29 -17.44 -9.08 -12.65
C MET A 29 -16.95 -9.67 -13.98
N GLY A 30 -16.54 -10.94 -14.01
CA GLY A 30 -16.12 -11.64 -15.23
C GLY A 30 -14.69 -11.33 -15.69
N MET A 31 -13.88 -10.65 -14.88
CA MET A 31 -12.47 -10.37 -15.17
C MET A 31 -11.57 -11.58 -14.83
N LYS A 32 -10.33 -11.54 -15.33
CA LYS A 32 -9.26 -12.49 -14.99
C LYS A 32 -8.12 -11.75 -14.28
N PRO A 33 -8.30 -11.35 -13.01
CA PRO A 33 -7.28 -10.61 -12.28
C PRO A 33 -6.02 -11.47 -12.07
N ALA A 34 -4.89 -10.80 -11.87
CA ALA A 34 -3.66 -11.45 -11.42
C ALA A 34 -3.88 -12.17 -10.08
N ALA A 35 -3.06 -13.19 -9.81
CA ALA A 35 -3.08 -13.84 -8.51
C ALA A 35 -2.56 -12.85 -7.46
N PRO A 36 -3.28 -12.64 -6.34
CA PRO A 36 -2.87 -11.70 -5.30
C PRO A 36 -1.50 -11.97 -4.70
N ASP A 37 -1.06 -13.24 -4.68
CA ASP A 37 0.26 -13.66 -4.22
C ASP A 37 1.37 -13.37 -5.24
N ARG A 38 1.05 -13.07 -6.50
CA ARG A 38 1.99 -12.74 -7.58
C ARG A 38 1.47 -11.57 -8.42
N CYS A 39 1.35 -10.40 -7.81
CA CYS A 39 0.85 -9.20 -8.47
C CYS A 39 1.76 -7.97 -8.30
N HIS A 40 1.46 -6.94 -9.08
CA HIS A 40 2.04 -5.61 -8.95
C HIS A 40 0.92 -4.66 -8.52
N LEU A 41 1.01 -4.12 -7.31
CA LEU A 41 0.02 -3.19 -6.76
C LEU A 41 0.61 -1.79 -6.63
N LEU A 42 -0.12 -0.78 -7.12
CA LEU A 42 0.22 0.62 -7.01
C LEU A 42 -0.79 1.33 -6.08
N ASP A 43 -0.29 2.06 -5.10
CA ASP A 43 -1.08 2.93 -4.21
C ASP A 43 -0.74 4.40 -4.46
N LEU A 44 -1.76 5.17 -4.86
CA LEU A 44 -1.66 6.59 -5.18
C LEU A 44 -2.18 7.43 -4.01
N GLY A 45 -1.32 8.28 -3.46
CA GLY A 45 -1.57 8.93 -2.17
C GLY A 45 -1.29 7.97 -1.01
N CYS A 46 -0.17 7.25 -1.06
CA CYS A 46 0.13 6.17 -0.12
C CYS A 46 0.44 6.65 1.31
N GLY A 47 0.64 7.95 1.53
CA GLY A 47 1.19 8.49 2.77
C GLY A 47 2.50 7.77 3.12
N ALA A 48 2.65 7.38 4.39
CA ALA A 48 3.78 6.57 4.85
C ALA A 48 3.71 5.08 4.44
N GLY A 49 2.74 4.68 3.62
CA GLY A 49 2.68 3.35 2.99
C GLY A 49 2.20 2.22 3.89
N ALA A 50 1.65 2.51 5.08
CA ALA A 50 1.20 1.51 6.06
C ALA A 50 0.38 0.37 5.44
N ASN A 51 -0.55 0.72 4.55
CA ASN A 51 -1.43 -0.21 3.87
C ASN A 51 -0.66 -1.21 2.98
N ILE A 52 0.24 -0.71 2.12
CA ILE A 52 1.01 -1.54 1.20
C ILE A 52 2.19 -2.27 1.86
N ILE A 53 2.77 -1.71 2.92
CA ILE A 53 3.86 -2.38 3.67
C ILE A 53 3.31 -3.62 4.39
N ALA A 54 2.16 -3.50 5.05
CA ALA A 54 1.50 -4.65 5.69
C ALA A 54 1.14 -5.75 4.66
N MET A 55 0.69 -5.36 3.46
CA MET A 55 0.42 -6.35 2.40
C MET A 55 1.69 -6.99 1.86
N ALA A 56 2.77 -6.22 1.70
CA ALA A 56 4.06 -6.71 1.22
C ALA A 56 4.69 -7.75 2.17
N GLU A 57 4.50 -7.60 3.47
CA GLU A 57 4.94 -8.59 4.45
C GLU A 57 4.18 -9.91 4.32
N LEU A 58 2.87 -9.86 4.07
CA LEU A 58 2.02 -11.04 3.91
C LEU A 58 2.15 -11.71 2.54
N LEU A 59 2.56 -10.95 1.51
CA LEU A 59 2.58 -11.37 0.11
C LEU A 59 3.98 -11.16 -0.50
N PRO A 60 5.01 -11.91 -0.07
CA PRO A 60 6.41 -11.65 -0.43
C PRO A 60 6.73 -11.87 -1.92
N GLU A 61 5.91 -12.65 -2.62
CA GLU A 61 6.06 -12.91 -4.06
C GLU A 61 5.35 -11.84 -4.93
N SER A 62 4.71 -10.86 -4.29
CA SER A 62 4.12 -9.69 -4.93
C SER A 62 4.99 -8.45 -4.73
N SER A 63 4.77 -7.44 -5.55
CA SER A 63 5.47 -6.16 -5.43
C SER A 63 4.50 -5.01 -5.29
N PHE A 64 4.91 -4.04 -4.48
CA PHE A 64 4.08 -2.93 -4.06
C PHE A 64 4.83 -1.63 -4.31
N ALA A 65 4.17 -0.67 -4.94
CA ALA A 65 4.68 0.67 -5.18
C ALA A 65 3.73 1.69 -4.57
N GLY A 66 4.28 2.65 -3.83
CA GLY A 66 3.54 3.78 -3.27
C GLY A 66 4.05 5.08 -3.87
N ILE A 67 3.12 5.97 -4.22
CA ILE A 67 3.43 7.34 -4.64
C ILE A 67 2.65 8.29 -3.73
N ASP A 68 3.33 9.26 -3.12
CA ASP A 68 2.71 10.33 -2.36
C ASP A 68 3.35 11.68 -2.68
N TYR A 69 2.60 12.76 -2.45
CA TYR A 69 3.09 14.12 -2.62
C TYR A 69 3.98 14.58 -1.47
N SER A 70 3.72 14.10 -0.24
CA SER A 70 4.46 14.53 0.94
C SER A 70 5.78 13.74 1.06
N GLU A 71 6.89 14.46 0.90
CA GLU A 71 8.22 13.91 1.08
C GLU A 71 8.42 13.35 2.50
N SER A 72 7.89 14.03 3.52
CA SER A 72 7.97 13.59 4.92
C SER A 72 7.32 12.23 5.17
N GLN A 73 6.20 11.97 4.48
CA GLN A 73 5.50 10.70 4.54
C GLN A 73 6.30 9.59 3.84
N ILE A 74 6.86 9.88 2.66
CA ILE A 74 7.73 8.94 1.94
C ILE A 74 8.95 8.55 2.77
N GLU A 75 9.62 9.52 3.41
CA GLU A 75 10.79 9.24 4.26
C GLU A 75 10.40 8.42 5.50
N THR A 76 9.24 8.70 6.10
CA THR A 76 8.69 7.88 7.19
C THR A 76 8.46 6.44 6.74
N GLY A 77 7.86 6.24 5.56
CA GLY A 77 7.62 4.92 4.97
C GLY A 77 8.92 4.14 4.71
N LYS A 78 9.94 4.78 4.13
CA LYS A 78 11.26 4.17 3.93
C LYS A 78 11.90 3.74 5.25
N ALA A 79 11.80 4.58 6.28
CA ALA A 79 12.31 4.25 7.60
C ALA A 79 11.58 3.06 8.24
N ILE A 80 10.25 2.94 8.03
CA ILE A 80 9.46 1.77 8.43
C ILE A 80 9.95 0.50 7.73
N VAL A 81 10.14 0.54 6.42
CA VAL A 81 10.63 -0.63 5.67
C VAL A 81 12.03 -1.04 6.13
N ALA A 82 12.91 -0.07 6.36
CA ALA A 82 14.29 -0.35 6.78
C ALA A 82 14.40 -0.97 8.18
N ARG A 83 13.49 -0.63 9.11
CA ARG A 83 13.46 -1.20 10.47
C ARG A 83 12.69 -2.52 10.57
N GLY A 84 11.95 -2.88 9.52
CA GLY A 84 10.99 -3.98 9.54
C GLY A 84 9.60 -3.52 10.02
N TRP A 85 8.55 -4.11 9.46
CA TRP A 85 7.19 -3.88 9.91
C TRP A 85 6.94 -4.71 11.18
N GLY A 86 6.89 -4.05 12.34
CA GLY A 86 6.79 -4.68 13.67
C GLY A 86 7.16 -3.72 14.79
#